data_AF-A0A0A9CB73-F1
#
_entry.id   AF-A0A0A9CB73-F1
#
_cell.length_a   1.000
_cell.length_b   1.000
_cell.length_c   1.000
_cell.angle_alpha   90.00
_cell.angle_beta   90.00
_cell.angle_gamma   90.00
#
_symmetry.space_group_name_H-M   'P 1'
#
loop_
_entity.id
_entity.type
_entity.pdbx_description
1 polymer ?
#
loop_
_entity_poly.entity_id
_entity_poly.type
_entity_poly.pdbx_seq_one_letter_code
_entity_poly.pdbx_strand_id
1 'polypeptide(L)'
;MAVRLLQTHDVSDLCIGKPPLRWLPPSSTVADAIAELVGGSSRGPDAAVAVWDGKEGSDVAGRVCMADVLLFLCADGNLASPAAALQASLSDLLAAGAPPVRRIEPDARLHVYLAWTDMCAVSD
;
A
#
# COMPACT_ATOMS: atom_id res chain seq x y z
N MET A 1 -3.20 -22.08 14.36
CA MET A 1 -2.78 -23.00 13.27
C MET A 1 -2.11 -22.27 12.10
N ALA A 2 -2.63 -21.10 11.67
CA ALA A 2 -2.06 -20.28 10.59
C ALA A 2 -0.57 -19.89 10.77
N VAL A 3 -0.13 -19.58 11.99
CA VAL A 3 1.27 -19.20 12.27
C VAL A 3 2.28 -20.31 11.93
N ARG A 4 1.92 -21.58 12.10
CA ARG A 4 2.81 -22.70 11.76
C ARG A 4 2.95 -22.87 10.24
N LEU A 5 1.89 -22.58 9.48
CA LEU A 5 1.93 -22.64 8.02
C LEU A 5 2.86 -21.57 7.45
N LEU A 6 2.87 -20.37 8.02
CA LEU A 6 3.74 -19.26 7.62
C LEU A 6 5.23 -19.46 7.99
N GLN A 7 5.51 -20.41 8.88
CA GLN A 7 6.88 -20.78 9.27
C GLN A 7 7.47 -21.87 8.37
N THR A 8 6.63 -22.66 7.69
CA THR A 8 7.04 -23.82 6.90
C THR A 8 6.89 -23.63 5.40
N HIS A 9 6.31 -22.51 4.95
CA HIS A 9 6.05 -22.19 3.55
C HIS A 9 6.62 -20.82 3.22
N ASP A 10 6.93 -20.61 1.94
CA ASP A 10 7.52 -19.37 1.47
C ASP A 10 6.40 -18.33 1.24
N VAL A 11 6.72 -17.03 1.33
CA VAL A 11 5.70 -15.97 1.16
C VAL A 11 5.04 -16.03 -0.22
N SER A 12 5.75 -16.52 -1.23
CA SER A 12 5.22 -16.77 -2.57
C SER A 12 4.04 -17.75 -2.62
N ASP A 13 3.94 -18.70 -1.69
CA ASP A 13 2.81 -19.62 -1.60
C ASP A 13 1.50 -18.89 -1.26
N LEU A 14 1.57 -17.72 -0.62
CA LEU A 14 0.41 -16.85 -0.32
C LEU A 14 -0.08 -16.05 -1.54
N CYS A 15 0.68 -16.05 -2.62
CA CYS A 15 0.39 -15.29 -3.84
C CYS A 15 -0.29 -16.15 -4.92
N ILE A 16 -0.53 -17.44 -4.66
CA ILE A 16 -1.19 -18.33 -5.62
C ILE A 16 -2.63 -17.85 -5.86
N GLY A 17 -2.97 -17.59 -7.12
CA GLY A 17 -4.30 -17.16 -7.55
C GLY A 17 -4.64 -15.70 -7.27
N LYS A 18 -3.74 -14.91 -6.67
CA LYS A 18 -3.93 -13.46 -6.54
C LYS A 18 -3.68 -12.76 -7.89
N PRO A 19 -4.55 -11.84 -8.30
CA PRO A 19 -4.31 -11.04 -9.49
C PRO A 19 -3.04 -10.18 -9.30
N PRO A 20 -2.35 -9.80 -10.39
CA PRO A 20 -1.19 -8.93 -10.32
C PRO A 20 -1.52 -7.65 -9.56
N LEU A 21 -0.65 -7.30 -8.61
CA LEU A 21 -0.67 -5.99 -7.96
C LEU A 21 -0.31 -4.95 -9.02
N ARG A 22 -1.15 -3.93 -9.16
CA ARG A 22 -0.83 -2.79 -10.02
C ARG A 22 -0.09 -1.73 -9.21
N TRP A 23 0.73 -0.96 -9.90
CA TRP A 23 1.51 0.11 -9.31
C TRP A 23 1.34 1.40 -10.10
N LEU A 24 1.48 2.53 -9.39
CA LEU A 24 1.56 3.87 -9.95
C LEU A 24 2.83 4.57 -9.43
N PRO A 25 3.48 5.41 -10.23
CA PRO A 25 4.63 6.19 -9.77
C PRO A 25 4.25 7.19 -8.67
N PRO A 26 5.19 7.57 -7.79
CA PRO A 26 4.93 8.56 -6.73
C PRO A 26 4.46 9.93 -7.24
N SER A 27 4.73 10.25 -8.51
CA SER A 27 4.29 11.47 -9.20
C SER A 27 2.89 11.38 -9.80
N SER A 28 2.24 10.21 -9.80
CA SER A 28 0.84 10.07 -10.22
C SER A 28 -0.07 10.86 -9.29
N THR A 29 -1.27 11.16 -9.78
CA THR A 29 -2.26 11.93 -9.02
C THR A 29 -3.16 11.03 -8.17
N VAL A 30 -3.81 11.61 -7.16
CA VAL A 30 -4.88 10.93 -6.42
C VAL A 30 -6.02 10.49 -7.35
N ALA A 31 -6.34 11.28 -8.38
CA ALA A 31 -7.32 10.91 -9.40
C ALA A 31 -6.93 9.64 -10.18
N ASP A 32 -5.65 9.48 -10.54
CA ASP A 32 -5.16 8.27 -11.22
C ASP A 32 -5.32 7.03 -10.32
N ALA A 33 -5.00 7.17 -9.03
CA ALA A 33 -5.20 6.08 -8.07
C ALA A 33 -6.68 5.70 -7.93
N ILE A 34 -7.61 6.68 -7.91
CA ILE A 34 -9.06 6.40 -7.91
C ILE A 34 -9.46 5.64 -9.18
N ALA A 35 -8.99 6.06 -10.35
CA ALA A 35 -9.30 5.39 -11.61
C ALA A 35 -8.86 3.92 -11.60
N GLU A 36 -7.67 3.62 -11.05
CA GLU A 36 -7.18 2.25 -10.88
C GLU A 36 -7.98 1.44 -9.85
N LEU A 37 -8.32 2.05 -8.70
CA LEU A 37 -9.09 1.40 -7.65
C LEU A 37 -10.53 1.08 -8.09
N VAL A 38 -11.18 1.99 -8.81
CA VAL A 38 -12.56 1.83 -9.29
C VAL A 38 -12.63 0.98 -10.57
N GLY A 39 -11.72 1.21 -11.52
CA GLY A 39 -11.61 0.43 -12.75
C GLY A 39 -11.25 -1.03 -12.48
N GLY A 40 -10.61 -1.32 -11.34
CA GLY A 40 -10.29 -2.66 -10.85
C GLY A 40 -11.43 -3.41 -10.16
N SER A 41 -12.70 -3.00 -10.31
CA SER A 41 -13.93 -3.48 -9.62
C SER A 41 -14.16 -5.00 -9.46
N SER A 42 -13.34 -5.88 -10.03
CA SER A 42 -13.31 -7.32 -9.71
C SER A 42 -12.51 -7.67 -8.44
N ARG A 43 -11.90 -6.69 -7.76
CA ARG A 43 -10.88 -6.91 -6.71
C ARG A 43 -11.40 -6.89 -5.27
N GLY A 44 -12.69 -6.68 -5.07
CA GLY A 44 -13.31 -6.66 -3.73
C GLY A 44 -12.95 -5.40 -2.91
N PRO A 45 -13.43 -5.32 -1.66
CA PRO A 45 -13.31 -4.12 -0.82
C PRO A 45 -11.86 -3.77 -0.42
N ASP A 46 -10.94 -4.73 -0.51
CA ASP A 46 -9.53 -4.57 -0.11
C ASP A 46 -8.61 -4.18 -1.29
N ALA A 47 -9.17 -3.64 -2.37
CA ALA A 47 -8.40 -3.16 -3.51
C ALA A 47 -7.41 -2.05 -3.07
N ALA A 48 -6.15 -2.23 -3.46
CA ALA A 48 -5.07 -1.29 -3.22
C ALA A 48 -4.15 -1.21 -4.44
N VAL A 49 -3.50 -0.06 -4.59
CA VAL A 49 -2.48 0.22 -5.61
C VAL A 49 -1.15 0.43 -4.91
N ALA A 50 -0.09 -0.22 -5.40
CA ALA A 50 1.26 0.03 -4.90
C ALA A 50 1.79 1.36 -5.46
N VAL A 51 2.54 2.11 -4.67
CA VAL A 51 3.22 3.31 -5.13
C VAL A 51 4.69 2.99 -5.33
N TRP A 52 5.14 2.97 -6.59
CA TRP A 52 6.48 2.52 -6.96
C TRP A 52 6.89 3.15 -8.29
N ASP A 53 8.17 3.53 -8.44
CA ASP A 53 8.66 4.20 -9.65
C ASP A 53 9.03 3.23 -10.79
N GLY A 54 8.86 1.92 -10.59
CA GLY A 54 9.09 0.89 -11.59
C GLY A 54 10.57 0.61 -11.88
N LYS A 55 11.51 1.24 -11.17
CA LYS A 55 12.94 1.03 -11.39
C LYS A 55 13.43 -0.21 -10.66
N GLU A 56 14.28 -0.98 -11.31
CA GLU A 56 14.94 -2.10 -10.63
C GLU A 56 15.77 -1.59 -9.45
N GLY A 57 15.61 -2.26 -8.30
CA GLY A 57 16.32 -1.91 -7.07
C GLY A 57 15.74 -0.72 -6.29
N SER A 58 14.68 -0.06 -6.75
CA SER A 58 14.00 0.95 -5.95
C SER A 58 12.97 0.30 -5.02
N ASP A 59 12.81 0.90 -3.84
CA ASP A 59 11.82 0.47 -2.86
C ASP A 59 10.40 0.91 -3.25
N VAL A 60 9.43 0.12 -2.80
CA VAL A 60 8.02 0.49 -2.89
C VAL A 60 7.77 1.61 -1.88
N ALA A 61 7.38 2.79 -2.37
CA ALA A 61 7.15 3.98 -1.54
C ALA A 61 5.94 3.81 -0.61
N GLY A 62 4.95 3.01 -1.00
CA GLY A 62 3.78 2.77 -0.17
C GLY A 62 2.68 1.98 -0.87
N ARG A 63 1.51 1.96 -0.24
CA ARG A 63 0.27 1.46 -0.83
C ARG A 63 -0.84 2.48 -0.59
N VAL A 64 -1.78 2.55 -1.52
CA VAL A 64 -2.95 3.42 -1.42
C VAL A 64 -4.20 2.58 -1.66
N CYS A 65 -5.13 2.59 -0.72
CA CYS A 65 -6.47 2.01 -0.86
C CYS A 65 -7.54 3.10 -0.83
N MET A 66 -8.80 2.71 -1.04
CA MET A 66 -9.91 3.66 -1.05
C MET A 66 -10.06 4.40 0.29
N ALA A 67 -9.75 3.76 1.42
CA ALA A 67 -9.79 4.42 2.73
C ALA A 67 -8.75 5.54 2.85
N ASP A 68 -7.53 5.33 2.35
CA ASP A 68 -6.47 6.35 2.36
C ASP A 68 -6.89 7.57 1.52
N VAL A 69 -7.50 7.33 0.36
CA VAL A 69 -8.03 8.39 -0.51
C VAL A 69 -9.13 9.19 0.20
N LEU A 70 -10.10 8.50 0.81
CA LEU A 70 -11.19 9.18 1.52
C LEU A 70 -10.68 10.02 2.69
N LEU A 71 -9.75 9.48 3.48
CA LEU A 71 -9.12 10.21 4.58
C LEU A 71 -8.35 11.44 4.07
N PHE A 72 -7.60 11.29 2.98
CA PHE A 72 -6.86 12.39 2.37
C PHE A 72 -7.80 13.50 1.86
N LEU A 73 -8.86 13.15 1.14
CA LEU A 73 -9.85 14.11 0.62
C LEU A 73 -10.62 14.81 1.74
N CYS A 74 -10.89 14.09 2.84
CA CYS A 74 -11.58 14.61 4.00
C CYS A 74 -10.70 15.43 4.96
N ALA A 75 -9.38 15.50 4.73
CA ALA A 75 -8.49 16.33 5.54
C ALA A 75 -8.81 17.82 5.40
N ASP A 76 -8.55 18.58 6.46
CA ASP A 76 -8.74 20.03 6.48
C ASP A 76 -7.92 20.69 5.37
N GLY A 77 -8.58 21.55 4.58
CA GLY A 77 -8.00 22.18 3.38
C GLY A 77 -8.28 21.44 2.07
N ASN A 78 -8.23 20.11 2.07
CA ASN A 78 -8.58 19.31 0.89
C ASN A 78 -10.10 19.30 0.62
N LEU A 79 -10.91 19.31 1.68
CA LEU A 79 -12.36 19.48 1.58
C LEU A 79 -12.77 20.84 0.99
N ALA A 80 -11.99 21.88 1.21
CA ALA A 80 -12.28 23.22 0.70
C ALA A 80 -12.02 23.32 -0.83
N SER A 81 -11.16 22.45 -1.38
CA SER A 81 -10.91 22.37 -2.82
C SER A 81 -10.65 20.91 -3.26
N PRO A 82 -11.72 20.12 -3.44
CA PRO A 82 -11.59 18.72 -3.84
C PRO A 82 -10.88 18.55 -5.19
N ALA A 83 -11.05 19.52 -6.11
CA ALA A 83 -10.37 19.51 -7.39
C ALA A 83 -8.84 19.60 -7.25
N ALA A 84 -8.35 20.43 -6.33
CA ALA A 84 -6.91 20.51 -6.05
C ALA A 84 -6.41 19.23 -5.35
N ALA A 85 -7.18 18.70 -4.39
CA ALA A 85 -6.83 17.47 -3.70
C ALA A 85 -6.73 16.26 -4.65
N LEU A 86 -7.60 16.18 -5.66
CA LEU A 86 -7.53 15.15 -6.69
C LEU A 86 -6.28 15.24 -7.58
N GLN A 87 -5.71 16.44 -7.74
CA GLN A 87 -4.48 16.69 -8.50
C GLN A 87 -3.21 16.56 -7.65
N ALA A 88 -3.34 16.40 -6.32
CA ALA A 88 -2.20 16.13 -5.45
C ALA A 88 -1.49 14.83 -5.86
N SER A 89 -0.19 14.76 -5.58
CA SER A 89 0.58 13.57 -5.92
C SER A 89 0.35 12.44 -4.92
N LEU A 90 0.63 11.20 -5.33
CA LEU A 90 0.63 10.07 -4.40
C LEU A 90 1.71 10.21 -3.33
N SER A 91 2.80 10.92 -3.61
CA SER A 91 3.82 11.25 -2.59
C SER A 91 3.24 12.10 -1.47
N ASP A 92 2.43 13.11 -1.81
CA ASP A 92 1.76 13.98 -0.83
C ASP A 92 0.76 13.20 0.01
N LEU A 93 -0.01 12.30 -0.62
CA LEU A 93 -0.94 11.42 0.07
C LEU A 93 -0.23 10.48 1.05
N LEU A 94 0.88 9.85 0.63
CA LEU A 94 1.64 8.96 1.51
C LEU A 94 2.25 9.71 2.70
N ALA A 95 2.75 10.92 2.48
CA ALA A 95 3.29 11.78 3.54
C ALA A 95 2.25 12.18 4.59
N ALA A 96 0.95 12.14 4.25
CA ALA A 96 -0.14 12.45 5.17
C ALA A 96 -0.42 11.35 6.21
N GLY A 97 0.20 10.17 6.12
CA GLY A 97 0.13 9.13 7.17
C GLY A 97 -0.07 7.71 6.69
N ALA A 98 0.42 7.35 5.49
CA ALA A 98 0.29 5.98 5.02
C ALA A 98 1.17 5.00 5.83
N PRO A 99 0.69 3.78 6.13
CA PRO A 99 1.48 2.79 6.85
C PRO A 99 2.70 2.35 6.02
N PRO A 100 3.84 2.06 6.67
CA PRO A 100 5.05 1.66 5.98
C PRO A 100 4.85 0.36 5.21
N VAL A 101 5.37 0.31 3.98
CA VAL A 101 5.39 -0.89 3.14
C VAL A 101 6.82 -1.37 3.00
N ARG A 102 7.03 -2.68 3.12
CA ARG A 102 8.33 -3.31 2.93
C ARG A 102 8.23 -4.35 1.83
N ARG A 103 9.19 -4.33 0.90
CA ARG A 103 9.37 -5.43 -0.05
C ARG A 103 9.84 -6.68 0.69
N ILE A 104 9.22 -7.81 0.38
CA ILE A 104 9.58 -9.12 0.95
C ILE A 104 10.03 -10.00 -0.21
N GLU A 105 11.15 -10.69 -0.04
CA GLU A 105 11.66 -11.61 -1.06
C GLU A 105 10.73 -12.83 -1.19
N PRO A 106 10.52 -13.39 -2.40
CA PRO A 106 9.54 -14.46 -2.61
C PRO A 106 9.79 -15.74 -1.80
N ASP A 107 11.06 -16.03 -1.47
CA ASP A 107 11.54 -17.16 -0.67
C ASP A 107 11.66 -16.83 0.83
N ALA A 108 11.32 -15.60 1.23
CA ALA A 108 11.32 -15.22 2.62
C ALA A 108 10.26 -16.03 3.40
N ARG A 109 10.55 -16.27 4.67
CA ARG A 109 9.67 -16.95 5.62
C ARG A 109 9.29 -16.01 6.74
N LEU A 110 8.01 -15.99 7.09
CA LEU A 110 7.51 -15.07 8.12
C LEU A 110 7.78 -15.63 9.51
N HIS A 111 8.91 -15.22 10.09
CA HIS A 111 9.22 -15.45 11.50
C HIS A 111 8.45 -14.44 12.38
N VAL A 112 7.22 -14.79 12.74
CA VAL A 112 6.26 -13.92 13.47
C VAL A 112 6.80 -13.34 14.80
N TYR A 113 7.85 -13.90 15.38
CA TYR A 113 8.41 -13.44 16.66
C TYR A 113 9.19 -12.11 16.60
N LEU A 114 9.62 -11.62 15.42
CA LEU A 114 10.41 -10.38 15.33
C LEU A 114 9.59 -9.14 14.93
N ALA A 115 8.37 -9.31 14.41
CA ALA A 115 7.57 -8.18 13.90
C ALA A 115 6.86 -7.37 15.01
N TRP A 116 6.62 -7.96 16.18
CA TRP A 116 5.97 -7.28 17.31
C TRP A 116 6.96 -6.48 18.16
N THR A 117 8.23 -6.89 18.23
CA THR A 117 9.25 -6.20 19.02
C THR A 117 9.70 -4.89 18.39
N ASP A 118 9.74 -4.79 17.06
CA ASP A 118 10.11 -3.55 16.37
C ASP A 118 8.99 -2.49 16.41
N MET A 119 7.72 -2.89 16.53
CA MET A 119 6.60 -1.94 16.69
C MET A 119 6.54 -1.29 18.08
N CYS A 120 7.04 -1.97 19.12
CA CYS A 120 7.06 -1.44 20.48
C CYS A 120 8.31 -0.59 20.78
N ALA A 121 9.33 -0.60 19.91
CA ALA A 121 10.59 0.13 20.13
C ALA A 121 10.57 1.60 19.64
N VAL A 122 9.45 2.06 19.04
CA VAL A 122 9.25 3.47 18.63
C VAL A 122 8.24 4.16 19.57
N SER A 123 8.18 3.72 20.81
CA SER A 123 7.37 4.34 21.86
C SER A 123 8.09 4.23 23.21
N ASP A 124 9.27 4.84 23.28
CA ASP A 124 9.87 5.38 24.51
C ASP A 124 10.76 6.59 24.15
#